data_AF-A0A2V8XFK5-F1
#
_entry.id   AF-A0A2V8XFK5-F1
#
_cell.length_a   1.000
_cell.length_b   1.000
_cell.length_c   1.000
_cell.angle_alpha   90.00
_cell.angle_beta   90.00
_cell.angle_gamma   90.00
#
_symmetry.space_group_name_H-M   'P 1'
#
loop_
_entity.id
_entity.type
_entity.pdbx_description
1 polymer ?
#
loop_
_entity_poly.entity_id
_entity_poly.type
_entity_poly.pdbx_seq_one_letter_code
_entity_poly.pdbx_strand_id
1 'polypeptide(L)' 'MLTENFNWEGSLEEVTGRAASHVEKVLLENTMRECKWNKTRAAEKLGVSPKTLLAKLRSAGLEE' A
#
# COMPACT_ATOMS: atom_id res chain seq x y z
N MET A 1 -2.85 -1.18 13.10
CA MET A 1 -2.58 -0.01 13.95
C MET A 1 -1.61 0.87 13.16
N LEU A 2 -1.93 2.14 12.90
CA LEU A 2 -0.88 3.09 12.48
C LEU A 2 0.18 3.03 13.57
N THR A 3 1.39 2.62 13.21
CA THR A 3 2.46 2.34 14.17
C THR A 3 2.62 3.54 15.12
N GLU A 4 2.98 3.28 16.38
CA GLU A 4 3.14 4.30 17.42
C GLU A 4 4.21 5.36 17.05
N ASN A 5 4.99 5.12 15.99
CA ASN A 5 5.95 6.01 15.35
C ASN A 5 5.40 6.84 14.16
N PHE A 6 4.08 6.92 13.95
CA PHE A 6 3.54 7.73 12.87
C PHE A 6 3.81 9.23 13.11
N ASN A 7 4.53 9.88 12.20
CA ASN A 7 4.91 11.29 12.38
C ASN A 7 3.73 12.22 12.07
N TRP A 8 3.10 12.75 13.13
CA TRP A 8 1.99 13.69 13.10
C TRP A 8 2.42 15.15 12.84
N GLU A 9 3.71 15.41 12.67
CA GLU A 9 4.20 16.77 12.37
C GLU A 9 3.92 17.19 10.93
N GLY A 10 3.36 18.39 10.77
CA GLY A 10 3.07 19.03 9.48
C GLY A 10 1.63 19.50 9.36
N SER A 11 1.26 19.94 8.16
CA SER A 11 -0.13 20.32 7.84
C SER A 11 -1.04 19.09 7.71
N LEU A 12 -2.36 19.29 7.85
CA LEU A 12 -3.36 18.22 7.68
C LEU A 12 -3.17 17.45 6.36
N GLU A 13 -2.83 18.15 5.27
CA GLU A 13 -2.56 17.53 3.98
C GLU A 13 -1.33 16.60 4.00
N GLU A 14 -0.24 17.01 4.65
CA GLU A 14 0.97 16.20 4.74
C GLU A 14 0.76 14.95 5.60
N VAL A 15 0.12 15.12 6.76
CA VAL A 15 -0.19 14.01 7.67
C VAL A 15 -1.15 13.03 7.00
N THR A 16 -2.18 13.53 6.31
CA THR A 16 -3.13 12.70 5.56
C THR A 16 -2.44 11.97 4.40
N GLY A 17 -1.55 12.64 3.66
CA GLY A 17 -0.78 12.02 2.58
C GLY A 17 0.15 10.90 3.07
N ARG A 18 0.82 11.10 4.20
CA ARG A 18 1.61 10.04 4.87
C ARG A 18 0.73 8.90 5.33
N ALA A 19 -0.45 9.19 5.88
CA ALA A 19 -1.35 8.18 6.42
C ALA A 19 -1.92 7.33 5.29
N ALA A 20 -2.36 7.98 4.21
CA ALA A 20 -2.81 7.34 2.99
C ALA A 20 -1.72 6.43 2.42
N SER A 21 -0.49 6.91 2.27
CA SER A 21 0.64 6.09 1.78
C SER A 21 0.92 4.88 2.68
N HIS A 22 0.86 5.06 4.00
CA HIS A 22 1.06 3.97 4.94
C HIS A 22 -0.05 2.93 4.86
N VAL A 23 -1.31 3.38 4.84
CA VAL A 23 -2.48 2.50 4.69
C VAL A 23 -2.43 1.75 3.36
N GLU A 24 -2.08 2.42 2.26
CA GLU A 24 -1.93 1.78 0.96
C GLU A 24 -0.87 0.68 1.02
N LYS A 25 0.30 0.97 1.59
CA LYS A 25 1.39 -0.01 1.74
C LYS A 25 0.95 -1.22 2.57
N VAL A 26 0.32 -0.99 3.72
CA VAL A 26 -0.19 -2.07 4.59
C VAL A 26 -1.24 -2.91 3.88
N LEU A 27 -2.16 -2.27 3.14
CA LEU A 27 -3.20 -2.97 2.39
C LEU A 27 -2.60 -3.85 1.27
N LEU A 28 -1.63 -3.30 0.53
CA LEU A 28 -0.88 -4.03 -0.50
C LEU A 28 -0.11 -5.20 0.10
N GLU A 29 0.66 -5.00 1.16
CA GLU A 29 1.39 -6.09 1.85
C GLU A 29 0.45 -7.17 2.36
N ASN A 30 -0.65 -6.80 3.02
CA ASN A 30 -1.60 -7.75 3.55
C ASN A 30 -2.24 -8.58 2.43
N THR A 31 -2.68 -7.93 1.36
CA THR A 31 -3.26 -8.60 0.19
C THR A 31 -2.24 -9.52 -0.48
N MET A 32 -1.00 -9.06 -0.65
CA MET A 32 0.09 -9.85 -1.21
C MET A 32 0.38 -11.07 -0.34
N ARG A 33 0.45 -10.92 0.99
CA ARG A 33 0.66 -12.02 1.92
C ARG A 33 -0.47 -13.05 1.85
N GLU A 34 -1.72 -12.59 1.84
CA GLU A 34 -2.89 -13.47 1.69
C GLU A 34 -2.89 -14.21 0.34
N CYS A 35 -2.47 -13.54 -0.73
CA CYS A 35 -2.33 -14.15 -2.06
C CYS A 35 -1.01 -14.90 -2.27
N LYS A 36 -0.18 -15.10 -1.23
CA LYS A 36 1.14 -15.74 -1.34
C LYS A 36 2.03 -15.09 -2.41
N TRP A 37 2.05 -13.77 -2.47
CA TRP A 37 2.79 -12.97 -3.45
C TRP A 37 2.36 -13.18 -4.91
N ASN A 38 1.19 -13.78 -5.14
CA ASN A 38 0.62 -13.88 -6.47
C ASN A 38 0.00 -12.54 -6.90
N LYS A 39 0.75 -11.78 -7.71
CA LYS A 39 0.38 -10.46 -8.21
C LYS A 39 -0.96 -10.47 -8.96
N THR A 40 -1.24 -11.51 -9.73
CA THR A 40 -2.52 -11.65 -10.45
C THR A 40 -3.69 -11.77 -9.49
N ARG A 41 -3.61 -12.69 -8.52
CA ARG A 41 -4.65 -12.86 -7.50
C ARG A 41 -4.81 -11.63 -6.60
N ALA A 42 -3.70 -10.98 -6.24
CA ALA A 42 -3.74 -9.75 -5.46
C ALA A 42 -4.44 -8.62 -6.22
N ALA A 43 -4.18 -8.49 -7.53
CA ALA A 43 -4.86 -7.54 -8.41
C ALA A 43 -6.36 -7.83 -8.50
N GLU A 44 -6.74 -9.09 -8.72
CA GLU A 44 -8.15 -9.52 -8.73
C GLU A 44 -8.85 -9.24 -7.38
N LYS A 45 -8.18 -9.54 -6.26
CA LYS A 45 -8.71 -9.29 -4.91
C LYS A 45 -8.88 -7.80 -4.60
N LEU A 46 -7.97 -6.97 -5.09
CA LEU A 46 -8.05 -5.51 -4.97
C LEU A 46 -8.96 -4.87 -6.02
N GLY A 47 -9.48 -5.64 -6.99
CA GLY A 47 -10.32 -5.14 -8.07
C GLY A 47 -9.59 -4.17 -9.02
N VAL A 48 -8.26 -4.27 -9.08
CA VAL A 48 -7.41 -3.41 -9.92
C VAL A 48 -6.78 -4.21 -11.04
N SER A 49 -6.46 -3.55 -12.15
CA SER A 49 -5.67 -4.18 -13.20
C SER A 49 -4.28 -4.58 -12.67
N PRO A 50 -3.71 -5.72 -13.10
CA PRO A 50 -2.38 -6.15 -12.66
C PRO A 50 -1.28 -5.11 -12.96
N LYS A 51 -1.44 -4.33 -14.03
CA LYS A 51 -0.55 -3.21 -14.38
C LYS A 51 -0.62 -2.08 -13.34
N THR A 52 -1.81 -1.80 -12.82
CA THR A 52 -2.04 -0.80 -11.76
C THR A 52 -1.53 -1.31 -10.42
N LEU A 53 -1.70 -2.59 -10.12
CA LEU A 53 -1.12 -3.21 -8.93
C LEU A 53 0.41 -3.05 -8.93
N LEU A 54 1.06 -3.37 -10.04
CA LEU A 54 2.52 -3.21 -10.21
C LEU A 54 2.97 -1.75 -10.02
N ALA A 55 2.23 -0.80 -10.61
CA ALA A 55 2.53 0.62 -10.42
C ALA A 55 2.40 1.04 -8.94
N LYS A 56 1.37 0.57 -8.25
CA LYS A 56 1.16 0.85 -6.82
C LYS A 56 2.22 0.19 -5.93
N LEU A 57 2.59 -1.05 -6.21
CA LEU A 57 3.66 -1.78 -5.52
C LEU A 57 5.01 -1.06 -5.68
N ARG A 58 5.34 -0.61 -6.90
CA ARG A 58 6.53 0.19 -7.16
C ARG A 58 6.51 1.51 -6.39
N SER A 59 5.40 2.26 -6.44
CA SER A 59 5.27 3.50 -5.66
C SER A 59 5.36 3.28 -4.15
N ALA A 60 4.94 2.11 -3.65
CA ALA A 60 5.02 1.75 -2.24
C ALA A 60 6.40 1.18 -1.82
N GLY A 61 7.33 1.01 -2.78
CA GLY A 61 8.67 0.44 -2.55
C GLY A 61 8.63 -1.05 -2.17
N LEU A 62 7.64 -1.78 -2.66
CA LEU A 62 7.44 -3.22 -2.41
C LEU A 62 7.96 -4.12 -3.55
N GLU A 63 8.46 -3.51 -4.63
CA GLU A 63 9.10 -4.19 -5.76
C GLU A 63 10.42 -3.49 -6.11
N GLU A 64 11.50 -4.27 -6.27
CA GLU A 64 12.78 -3.84 -6.86
C GLU A 64 12.75 -3.97 -8.40
#